data_AF-A0A1D3UBU2-F1
#
_entry.id   AF-A0A1D3UBU2-F1
#
_cell.length_a   1.000
_cell.length_b   1.000
_cell.length_c   1.000
_cell.angle_alpha   90.00
_cell.angle_beta   90.00
_cell.angle_gamma   90.00
#
_symmetry.space_group_name_H-M   'P 1'
#
loop_
_entity.id
_entity.type
_entity.pdbx_description
1 polymer ?
#
loop_
_entity_poly.entity_id
_entity_poly.type
_entity_poly.pdbx_seq_one_letter_code
_entity_poly.pdbx_strand_id
1 'polypeptide(L)' 'MSSFHQFIQLDSIDCGPTCLRMIAKHYGKHYSLETLRQHSFITREGVSMLGISDAAEYIGFRTSI' A
#
# COMPACT_ATOMS: atom_id res chain seq x y z
N MET A 1 -11.01 2.40 19.58
CA MET A 1 -9.92 2.62 18.60
C MET A 1 -9.48 1.26 18.10
N SER A 2 -9.59 1.00 16.80
CA SER A 2 -9.09 -0.25 16.21
C SER A 2 -7.58 -0.29 16.31
N SER A 3 -7.01 -1.41 16.77
CA SER A 3 -5.56 -1.60 16.83
C SER A 3 -4.93 -1.47 15.44
N PHE A 4 -3.79 -0.81 15.34
CA PHE A 4 -3.06 -0.68 14.07
C PHE A 4 -2.33 -2.00 13.78
N HIS A 5 -2.87 -2.79 12.85
CA HIS A 5 -2.30 -4.08 12.50
C HIS A 5 -1.01 -3.90 11.70
N GLN A 6 0.08 -4.48 12.19
CA GLN A 6 1.38 -4.44 11.55
C GLN A 6 1.51 -5.60 10.55
N PHE A 7 1.87 -5.29 9.31
CA PHE A 7 2.25 -6.27 8.31
C PHE A 7 3.77 -6.21 8.08
N ILE A 8 4.41 -7.37 8.01
CA ILE A 8 5.83 -7.47 7.66
C ILE A 8 5.93 -7.52 6.13
N GLN A 9 6.83 -6.73 5.55
CA GLN A 9 7.10 -6.77 4.12
C GLN A 9 7.72 -8.12 3.75
N LEU A 10 7.21 -8.76 2.69
CA LEU A 10 7.68 -10.07 2.26
C LEU A 10 8.94 -9.96 1.39
N ASP A 11 9.03 -8.88 0.60
CA ASP A 11 10.21 -8.53 -0.18
C ASP A 11 10.82 -7.21 0.32
N SER A 12 12.13 -7.06 0.10
CA SER A 12 12.90 -5.84 0.35
C SER A 12 12.32 -4.58 -0.31
N ILE A 13 11.66 -4.75 -1.46
CA ILE A 13 11.06 -3.65 -2.23
C ILE A 13 9.57 -3.41 -1.95
N ASP A 14 8.94 -4.22 -1.08
CA ASP A 14 7.51 -4.14 -0.78
C ASP A 14 7.16 -3.14 0.34
N CYS A 15 8.08 -2.27 0.73
CA CYS A 15 7.90 -1.34 1.85
C CYS A 15 6.66 -0.44 1.66
N GLY A 16 6.49 0.14 0.47
CA GLY A 16 5.35 1.00 0.15
C GLY A 16 4.00 0.27 0.13
N PRO A 17 3.83 -0.81 -0.67
CA PRO A 17 2.59 -1.60 -0.68
C PRO A 17 2.22 -2.17 0.68
N THR A 18 3.20 -2.58 1.49
CA THR A 18 2.97 -3.07 2.85
C THR A 18 2.46 -1.97 3.78
N CYS A 19 3.04 -0.77 3.72
CA CYS A 19 2.54 0.40 4.45
C CYS A 19 1.11 0.75 4.05
N LEU A 20 0.82 0.78 2.75
CA LEU A 20 -0.51 1.04 2.24
C LEU A 20 -1.52 -0.01 2.72
N ARG A 21 -1.11 -1.28 2.82
CA ARG A 21 -1.93 -2.36 3.38
C ARG A 21 -2.28 -2.13 4.86
N MET A 22 -1.32 -1.69 5.67
CA MET A 22 -1.54 -1.39 7.08
C MET A 22 -2.55 -0.24 7.23
N ILE A 23 -2.37 0.83 6.45
CA ILE A 23 -3.28 1.99 6.43
C ILE A 23 -4.68 1.55 5.99
N ALA A 24 -4.81 0.85 4.86
CA ALA A 24 -6.08 0.34 4.36
C ALA A 24 -6.81 -0.48 5.43
N LYS A 25 -6.10 -1.42 6.07
CA LYS A 25 -6.63 -2.28 7.13
C LYS A 25 -7.12 -1.47 8.33
N HIS A 26 -6.41 -0.43 8.73
CA HIS A 26 -6.80 0.44 9.83
C HIS A 26 -8.14 1.15 9.56
N TYR A 27 -8.37 1.56 8.31
CA TYR A 27 -9.63 2.18 7.86
C TYR A 27 -10.71 1.17 7.43
N GLY A 28 -10.55 -0.11 7.78
CA GLY A 28 -11.56 -1.14 7.50
C GLY A 28 -11.57 -1.65 6.04
N LYS A 29 -10.60 -1.26 5.22
CA LYS A 29 -10.45 -1.76 3.84
C LYS A 29 -9.45 -2.91 3.81
N HIS A 30 -9.80 -4.03 3.18
CA HIS A 30 -8.98 -5.23 3.16
C HIS A 30 -8.48 -5.51 1.74
N TYR A 31 -7.17 -5.48 1.54
CA TYR A 31 -6.53 -5.80 0.26
C TYR A 31 -5.41 -6.81 0.46
N SER A 32 -5.18 -7.65 -0.56
CA SER A 32 -3.98 -8.49 -0.63
C SER A 32 -2.76 -7.63 -0.96
N LEU A 33 -1.58 -8.07 -0.53
CA LEU A 33 -0.33 -7.41 -0.90
C LEU A 33 -0.16 -7.39 -2.43
N GLU A 34 -0.53 -8.47 -3.11
CA GLU A 34 -0.45 -8.59 -4.57
C GLU A 34 -1.28 -7.54 -5.30
N THR A 35 -2.52 -7.28 -4.84
CA THR A 35 -3.36 -6.20 -5.40
C THR A 35 -2.63 -4.86 -5.30
N LEU A 36 -2.06 -4.56 -4.13
CA LEU A 36 -1.36 -3.29 -3.89
C LEU A 36 -0.06 -3.20 -4.70
N ARG A 37 0.64 -4.32 -4.94
CA ARG A 37 1.83 -4.37 -5.82
C ARG A 37 1.47 -4.04 -7.26
N GLN A 38 0.37 -4.61 -7.77
CA GLN A 38 -0.11 -4.35 -9.13
C GLN A 38 -0.49 -2.88 -9.34
N HIS A 39 -1.17 -2.28 -8.37
CA HIS A 39 -1.63 -0.90 -8.46
C HIS A 39 -0.59 0.15 -8.07
N SER A 40 0.53 -0.26 -7.48
CA SER A 40 1.63 0.65 -7.14
C SER A 40 2.75 0.69 -8.18
N PHE A 41 2.63 -0.09 -9.25
CA PHE A 41 3.62 -0.15 -10.34
C PHE A 41 5.03 -0.46 -9.83
N ILE A 42 5.13 -1.45 -8.93
CA ILE A 42 6.41 -1.85 -8.34
C ILE A 42 7.40 -2.29 -9.43
N THR A 43 8.63 -1.80 -9.31
CA THR A 43 9.75 -2.13 -10.19
C THR A 43 10.84 -2.89 -9.42
N ARG A 44 11.93 -3.26 -10.09
CA ARG A 44 13.09 -3.86 -9.42
C ARG A 44 13.79 -2.90 -8.45
N GLU A 45 13.56 -1.60 -8.60
CA GLU A 45 14.10 -0.55 -7.72
C GLU A 45 13.12 -0.20 -6.58
N GLY A 46 11.96 -0.85 -6.55
CA GLY A 46 10.87 -0.55 -5.63
C GLY A 46 9.81 0.34 -6.24
N VAL A 47 9.25 1.22 -5.43
CA VAL A 47 8.03 1.96 -5.72
C VAL A 47 8.25 3.46 -5.59
N SER A 48 7.69 4.22 -6.52
CA SER A 48 7.72 5.68 -6.46
C SER A 48 6.58 6.22 -5.59
N MET A 49 6.72 7.46 -5.11
CA MET A 49 5.64 8.12 -4.39
C MET A 49 4.37 8.30 -5.25
N LEU A 50 4.55 8.56 -6.55
CA LEU A 50 3.44 8.62 -7.51
C LEU A 50 2.71 7.28 -7.61
N GLY A 51 3.43 6.16 -7.73
CA GLY A 51 2.82 4.83 -7.76
C GLY A 51 2.07 4.48 -6.48
N ILE A 52 2.58 4.89 -5.31
CA ILE A 52 1.84 4.76 -4.05
C ILE A 52 0.58 5.64 -4.05
N SER A 53 0.67 6.85 -4.59
CA SER A 53 -0.48 7.75 -4.70
C SER A 53 -1.58 7.15 -5.56
N ASP A 54 -1.23 6.63 -6.74
CA ASP A 54 -2.17 5.98 -7.66
C ASP A 54 -2.81 4.74 -7.01
N ALA A 55 -2.01 3.93 -6.31
CA ALA A 55 -2.53 2.78 -5.56
C ALA A 55 -3.50 3.19 -4.45
N ALA A 56 -3.20 4.29 -3.75
CA ALA A 56 -4.03 4.82 -2.67
C ALA A 56 -5.37 5.37 -3.21
N GLU A 57 -5.34 6.13 -4.30
CA GLU A 57 -6.53 6.61 -5.02
C GLU A 57 -7.39 5.45 -5.52
N TYR A 58 -6.76 4.42 -6.09
CA TYR A 58 -7.44 3.22 -6.57
C TYR A 58 -8.21 2.51 -5.43
N ILE A 59 -7.63 2.42 -4.23
CA ILE A 59 -8.31 1.84 -3.07
C ILE A 59 -9.24 2.84 -2.34
N GLY A 60 -9.47 4.02 -2.92
CA GLY A 60 -10.42 5.03 -2.45
C GLY A 60 -9.93 5.87 -1.29
N PHE A 61 -8.63 6.13 -1.21
CA PHE A 61 -8.08 7.22 -0.40
C PHE A 61 -7.85 8.45 -1.25
N ARG A 62 -8.00 9.62 -0.65
CA ARG A 62 -7.58 10.87 -1.27
C ARG A 62 -6.13 11.17 -0.90
N THR A 63 -5.32 11.44 -1.90
CA THR A 63 -3.91 11.81 -1.80
C THR A 63 -3.74 13.29 -2.14
N SER A 64 -2.56 13.85 -1.88
CA SER A 64 -2.27 15.28 -2.05
C SER A 64 -0.93 15.53 -2.72
N ILE A 65 -0.51 14.57 -3.56
CA ILE A 65 0.77 14.62 -4.25
C ILE A 65 0.70 15.43 -5.53
#